data_AF-A0A7S4N0S4-F1
#
_entry.id   AF-A0A7S4N0S4-F1
#
_cell.length_a   1.000
_cell.length_b   1.000
_cell.length_c   1.000
_cell.angle_alpha   90.00
_cell.angle_beta   90.00
_cell.angle_gamma   90.00
#
_symmetry.space_group_name_H-M   'P 1'
#
loop_
_entity.id
_entity.type
_entity.pdbx_description
1 polymer ?
#
loop_
_entity_poly.entity_id
_entity_poly.type
_entity_poly.pdbx_seq_one_letter_code
_entity_poly.pdbx_strand_id
1 'polypeptide(L)'
;FGFASVFLNDYLQENQGMTKEKATGILMTFGVGNALGVISGGICGHWAYKRDARGIPLLMGLSLIMACVPVYLLVNMVDESTSIAKASIVAVFAGCFAALPVPLERAILANVTLPKSRGRANSMLSIVDDLGKGLGPAIVSLIITATDRQTAFNLSLLGWIVAGVLSFLIACFVRTDENHVQEKVRELLE
;
A
#
# COMPACT_ATOMS: atom_id res chain seq x y z
N PHE A 1 -4.13 4.00 -3.40
CA PHE A 1 -4.96 3.08 -4.22
C PHE A 1 -5.45 3.69 -5.55
N GLY A 2 -5.09 4.94 -5.92
CA GLY A 2 -5.73 5.62 -7.06
C GLY A 2 -5.48 5.01 -8.45
N PHE A 3 -4.25 4.60 -8.79
CA PHE A 3 -3.95 4.23 -10.18
C PHE A 3 -4.50 2.85 -10.59
N ALA A 4 -4.41 1.84 -9.72
CA ALA A 4 -4.89 0.49 -10.04
C ALA A 4 -6.42 0.45 -10.17
N SER A 5 -7.17 1.19 -9.34
CA SER A 5 -8.63 1.26 -9.48
C SER A 5 -9.07 2.04 -10.71
N VAL A 6 -8.27 3.00 -11.19
CA VAL A 6 -8.64 3.88 -12.32
C VAL A 6 -8.19 3.30 -13.66
N PHE A 7 -6.98 2.76 -13.75
CA PHE A 7 -6.39 2.38 -15.04
C PHE A 7 -6.25 0.88 -15.27
N LEU A 8 -6.23 0.03 -14.22
CA LEU A 8 -5.92 -1.39 -14.41
C LEU A 8 -7.00 -2.10 -15.23
N ASN A 9 -8.28 -1.80 -14.97
CA ASN A 9 -9.38 -2.42 -15.70
C ASN A 9 -9.35 -2.02 -17.19
N ASP A 10 -9.17 -0.73 -17.45
CA ASP A 10 -9.06 -0.17 -18.80
C ASP A 10 -7.84 -0.75 -19.55
N TYR A 11 -6.67 -0.81 -18.91
CA TYR A 11 -5.46 -1.40 -19.47
C TYR A 11 -5.62 -2.88 -19.82
N LEU A 12 -6.24 -3.67 -18.93
CA LEU A 12 -6.49 -5.08 -19.19
C LEU A 12 -7.42 -5.28 -20.40
N GLN A 13 -8.38 -4.38 -20.62
CA GLN A 13 -9.28 -4.44 -21.77
C GLN A 13 -8.61 -3.96 -23.06
N GLU A 14 -8.06 -2.74 -23.07
CA GLU A 14 -7.57 -2.08 -24.28
C GLU A 14 -6.20 -2.58 -24.73
N ASN A 15 -5.26 -2.81 -23.80
CA ASN A 15 -3.88 -3.17 -24.13
C ASN A 15 -3.64 -4.67 -24.08
N GLN A 16 -4.30 -5.38 -23.17
CA GLN A 16 -4.12 -6.83 -22.99
C GLN A 16 -5.21 -7.66 -23.68
N GLY A 17 -6.16 -7.01 -24.38
CA GLY A 17 -7.19 -7.68 -25.19
C GLY A 17 -8.23 -8.48 -24.38
N MET A 18 -8.30 -8.30 -23.06
CA MET A 18 -9.23 -9.07 -22.24
C MET A 18 -10.68 -8.62 -22.42
N THR A 19 -11.62 -9.56 -22.30
CA THR A 19 -13.04 -9.22 -22.20
C THR A 19 -13.32 -8.43 -20.93
N LYS A 20 -14.39 -7.63 -20.94
CA LYS A 20 -14.81 -6.79 -19.81
C LYS A 20 -15.04 -7.61 -18.54
N GLU A 21 -15.60 -8.80 -18.68
CA GLU A 21 -15.90 -9.72 -17.59
C GLU A 21 -14.61 -10.25 -16.95
N LYS A 22 -13.61 -10.64 -17.76
CA LYS A 22 -12.31 -11.12 -17.26
C LYS A 22 -11.55 -10.02 -16.51
N ALA A 23 -11.45 -8.83 -17.11
CA ALA A 23 -10.76 -7.69 -16.50
C ALA A 23 -11.41 -7.28 -15.17
N THR A 24 -12.74 -7.25 -15.12
CA THR A 24 -13.49 -6.91 -13.90
C THR A 24 -13.35 -8.00 -12.84
N GLY A 25 -13.36 -9.27 -13.21
CA GLY A 25 -13.11 -10.38 -12.28
C GLY A 25 -11.73 -10.31 -11.63
N ILE A 26 -10.69 -9.99 -12.41
CA ILE A 26 -9.33 -9.79 -11.89
C ILE A 26 -9.30 -8.61 -10.90
N LEU A 27 -9.96 -7.50 -11.21
CA LEU A 27 -10.05 -6.36 -10.28
C LEU A 27 -10.79 -6.73 -8.99
N MET A 28 -11.87 -7.53 -9.06
CA MET A 28 -12.57 -8.01 -7.87
C MET A 28 -11.67 -8.88 -6.98
N THR A 29 -10.90 -9.80 -7.58
CA THR A 29 -9.97 -10.66 -6.83
C THR A 29 -8.81 -9.86 -6.22
N PHE A 30 -8.34 -8.80 -6.89
CA PHE A 30 -7.43 -7.83 -6.29
C PHE A 30 -8.04 -7.17 -5.05
N GLY A 31 -9.32 -6.78 -5.11
CA GLY A 31 -10.07 -6.24 -3.97
C GLY A 31 -10.19 -7.22 -2.80
N VAL A 32 -10.42 -8.50 -3.08
CA VAL A 32 -10.38 -9.56 -2.05
C VAL A 32 -9.00 -9.65 -1.42
N GLY A 33 -7.94 -9.62 -2.23
CA GLY A 33 -6.55 -9.56 -1.76
C GLY A 33 -6.33 -8.38 -0.81
N ASN A 34 -6.81 -7.20 -1.15
CA ASN A 34 -6.72 -6.01 -0.31
C ASN A 34 -7.39 -6.21 1.07
N ALA A 35 -8.61 -6.73 1.11
CA ALA A 35 -9.30 -7.04 2.36
C ALA A 35 -8.49 -8.01 3.25
N LEU A 36 -7.93 -9.06 2.64
CA LEU A 36 -7.04 -10.01 3.35
C LEU A 36 -5.74 -9.33 3.82
N GLY A 37 -5.18 -8.42 3.03
CA GLY A 37 -4.00 -7.64 3.37
C GLY A 37 -4.21 -6.74 4.58
N VAL A 38 -5.35 -6.08 4.70
CA VAL A 38 -5.69 -5.28 5.88
C VAL A 38 -5.81 -6.15 7.14
N ILE A 39 -6.49 -7.30 7.05
CA ILE A 39 -6.65 -8.21 8.19
C ILE A 39 -5.30 -8.79 8.61
N SER A 40 -4.55 -9.33 7.65
CA SER A 40 -3.22 -9.92 7.91
C SER A 40 -2.23 -8.87 8.40
N GLY A 41 -2.25 -7.64 7.86
CA GLY A 41 -1.42 -6.53 8.33
C GLY A 41 -1.70 -6.17 9.79
N GLY A 42 -2.96 -6.20 10.23
CA GLY A 42 -3.29 -6.01 11.64
C GLY A 42 -2.72 -7.10 12.55
N ILE A 43 -2.86 -8.37 12.16
CA ILE A 43 -2.37 -9.53 12.93
C ILE A 43 -0.83 -9.55 12.95
N CYS A 44 -0.19 -9.46 11.78
CA CYS A 44 1.26 -9.45 11.64
C CYS A 44 1.88 -8.21 12.30
N GLY A 45 1.24 -7.05 12.20
CA GLY A 45 1.64 -5.82 12.88
C GLY A 45 1.64 -5.98 14.39
N HIS A 46 0.57 -6.57 14.96
CA HIS A 46 0.51 -6.87 16.40
C HIS A 46 1.63 -7.81 16.85
N TRP A 47 1.92 -8.86 16.07
CA TRP A 47 3.02 -9.80 16.35
C TRP A 47 4.39 -9.13 16.25
N ALA A 48 4.61 -8.29 15.24
CA ALA A 48 5.86 -7.55 15.06
C ALA A 48 6.08 -6.56 16.21
N TYR A 49 5.03 -5.84 16.59
CA TYR A 49 5.05 -4.86 17.68
C TYR A 49 5.42 -5.48 19.03
N LYS A 50 4.88 -6.68 19.33
CA LYS A 50 5.22 -7.41 20.58
C LYS A 50 6.71 -7.70 20.73
N ARG A 51 7.45 -7.80 19.63
CA ARG A 51 8.91 -8.02 19.68
C ARG A 51 9.66 -6.70 19.80
N ASP A 52 9.34 -5.74 18.96
CA ASP A 52 9.93 -4.39 18.96
C ASP A 52 8.99 -3.42 18.24
N ALA A 53 8.90 -2.18 18.73
CA ALA A 53 8.19 -1.07 18.08
C ALA A 53 8.65 -0.88 16.62
N ARG A 54 9.94 -1.12 16.36
CA ARG A 54 10.56 -1.06 15.02
C ARG A 54 10.02 -2.11 14.05
N GLY A 55 9.44 -3.20 14.55
CA GLY A 55 8.91 -4.27 13.72
C GLY A 55 7.77 -3.82 12.80
N ILE A 56 6.94 -2.87 13.24
CA ILE A 56 5.82 -2.35 12.44
C ILE A 56 6.31 -1.62 11.18
N PRO A 57 7.17 -0.58 11.25
CA PRO A 57 7.66 0.11 10.06
C PRO A 57 8.52 -0.77 9.16
N LEU A 58 9.26 -1.75 9.72
CA LEU A 58 9.99 -2.73 8.92
C LEU A 58 9.05 -3.63 8.10
N LEU A 59 7.96 -4.13 8.71
CA LEU A 59 6.97 -4.93 8.01
C LEU A 59 6.26 -4.10 6.92
N MET A 60 5.95 -2.84 7.23
CA MET A 60 5.35 -1.89 6.28
C MET A 60 6.26 -1.67 5.07
N GLY A 61 7.55 -1.37 5.28
CA GLY A 61 8.49 -1.17 4.18
C GLY A 61 8.71 -2.43 3.35
N LEU A 62 8.83 -3.60 4.00
CA LEU A 62 9.00 -4.87 3.31
C LEU A 62 7.78 -5.22 2.45
N SER A 63 6.57 -5.02 2.97
CA SER A 63 5.34 -5.30 2.22
C SER A 63 5.19 -4.42 0.98
N LEU A 64 5.53 -3.13 1.05
CA LEU A 64 5.52 -2.22 -0.10
C LEU A 64 6.48 -2.66 -1.22
N ILE A 65 7.70 -3.03 -0.86
CA ILE A 65 8.70 -3.51 -1.82
C ILE A 65 8.28 -4.87 -2.39
N MET A 66 7.83 -5.79 -1.54
CA MET A 66 7.33 -7.11 -1.96
C MET A 66 6.11 -7.00 -2.87
N ALA A 67 5.24 -6.00 -2.67
CA ALA A 67 4.07 -5.77 -3.51
C ALA A 67 4.45 -5.38 -4.95
N CYS A 68 5.65 -4.83 -5.17
CA CYS A 68 6.10 -4.48 -6.52
C CYS A 68 6.21 -5.70 -7.44
N VAL A 69 6.60 -6.87 -6.91
CA VAL A 69 6.76 -8.10 -7.69
C VAL A 69 5.43 -8.60 -8.29
N PRO A 70 4.38 -8.89 -7.50
CA PRO A 70 3.12 -9.36 -8.06
C PRO A 70 2.42 -8.28 -8.89
N VAL A 71 2.57 -6.98 -8.58
CA VAL A 71 2.03 -5.91 -9.44
C VAL A 71 2.77 -5.85 -10.78
N TYR A 72 4.10 -5.97 -10.77
CA TYR A 72 4.88 -6.05 -12.01
C TYR A 72 4.47 -7.25 -12.86
N LEU A 73 4.27 -8.43 -12.26
CA LEU A 73 3.75 -9.60 -12.96
C LEU A 73 2.34 -9.36 -13.52
N LEU A 74 1.47 -8.71 -12.76
CA LEU A 74 0.11 -8.38 -13.20
C LEU A 74 0.10 -7.44 -14.41
N VAL A 75 1.05 -6.51 -14.49
CA VAL A 75 1.15 -5.54 -15.59
C VAL A 75 1.85 -6.12 -16.82
N ASN A 76 2.92 -6.88 -16.64
CA ASN A 76 3.81 -7.27 -17.74
C ASN A 76 3.60 -8.71 -18.24
N MET A 77 3.01 -9.59 -17.43
CA MET A 77 2.91 -11.03 -17.73
C MET A 77 1.48 -11.54 -17.84
N VAL A 78 0.47 -10.73 -17.51
CA VAL A 78 -0.95 -11.12 -17.61
C VAL A 78 -1.52 -10.52 -18.89
N ASP A 79 -1.85 -11.42 -19.82
CA ASP A 79 -2.41 -11.12 -21.13
C ASP A 79 -3.69 -11.94 -21.40
N GLU A 80 -4.29 -11.81 -22.58
CA GLU A 80 -5.48 -12.59 -22.98
C GLU A 80 -5.28 -14.11 -22.89
N SER A 81 -4.06 -14.58 -23.17
CA SER A 81 -3.70 -16.01 -23.17
C SER A 81 -3.59 -16.59 -21.76
N THR A 82 -3.43 -15.72 -20.76
CA THR A 82 -3.25 -16.09 -19.37
C THR A 82 -4.55 -16.61 -18.78
N SER A 83 -4.48 -17.79 -18.17
CA SER A 83 -5.63 -18.36 -17.45
C SER A 83 -6.11 -17.41 -16.35
N ILE A 84 -7.43 -17.18 -16.29
CA ILE A 84 -8.09 -16.34 -15.29
C ILE A 84 -7.67 -16.75 -13.87
N ALA A 85 -7.50 -18.04 -13.61
CA ALA A 85 -7.07 -18.54 -12.30
C ALA A 85 -5.67 -18.02 -11.93
N LYS A 86 -4.71 -18.06 -12.86
CA LYS A 86 -3.36 -17.54 -12.63
C LYS A 86 -3.36 -16.03 -12.41
N ALA A 87 -4.07 -15.30 -13.26
CA ALA A 87 -4.21 -13.84 -13.14
C ALA A 87 -4.85 -13.43 -11.79
N SER A 88 -5.88 -14.16 -11.36
CA SER A 88 -6.56 -13.92 -10.08
C SER A 88 -5.65 -14.18 -8.88
N ILE A 89 -4.83 -15.23 -8.92
CA ILE A 89 -3.86 -15.51 -7.84
C ILE A 89 -2.85 -14.36 -7.73
N VAL A 90 -2.28 -13.92 -8.85
CA VAL A 90 -1.33 -12.80 -8.87
C VAL A 90 -2.00 -11.52 -8.36
N ALA A 91 -3.24 -11.25 -8.78
CA ALA A 91 -4.02 -10.10 -8.33
C ALA A 91 -4.31 -10.13 -6.82
N VAL A 92 -4.64 -11.29 -6.25
CA VAL A 92 -4.85 -11.45 -4.79
C VAL A 92 -3.56 -11.13 -4.03
N PHE A 93 -2.41 -11.67 -4.46
CA PHE A 93 -1.12 -11.36 -3.82
C PHE A 93 -0.76 -9.88 -3.95
N ALA A 94 -0.97 -9.29 -5.13
CA ALA A 94 -0.74 -7.87 -5.37
C ALA A 94 -1.59 -7.00 -4.44
N GLY A 95 -2.89 -7.30 -4.33
CA GLY A 95 -3.80 -6.59 -3.44
C GLY A 95 -3.44 -6.77 -1.96
N CYS A 96 -3.05 -7.98 -1.56
CA CYS A 96 -2.69 -8.31 -0.18
C CYS A 96 -1.49 -7.49 0.29
N PHE A 97 -0.36 -7.56 -0.43
CA PHE A 97 0.85 -6.82 -0.06
C PHE A 97 0.67 -5.31 -0.16
N ALA A 98 -0.10 -4.82 -1.13
CA ALA A 98 -0.38 -3.39 -1.27
C ALA A 98 -1.21 -2.81 -0.12
N ALA A 99 -1.99 -3.64 0.57
CA ALA A 99 -2.92 -3.23 1.62
C ALA A 99 -2.37 -3.38 3.05
N LEU A 100 -1.36 -4.23 3.23
CA LEU A 100 -0.66 -4.43 4.50
C LEU A 100 -0.23 -3.13 5.21
N PRO A 101 0.26 -2.08 4.52
CA PRO A 101 0.62 -0.82 5.14
C PRO A 101 -0.51 -0.08 5.87
N VAL A 102 -1.77 -0.22 5.43
CA VAL A 102 -2.92 0.56 5.93
C VAL A 102 -3.15 0.43 7.44
N PRO A 103 -3.19 -0.78 8.05
CA PRO A 103 -3.26 -0.90 9.50
C PRO A 103 -1.94 -0.57 10.20
N LEU A 104 -0.79 -0.77 9.54
CA LEU A 104 0.54 -0.58 10.12
C LEU A 104 0.86 0.90 10.35
N GLU A 105 0.59 1.76 9.36
CA GLU A 105 0.78 3.21 9.48
C GLU A 105 -0.07 3.80 10.62
N ARG A 106 -1.31 3.32 10.76
CA ARG A 106 -2.24 3.75 11.81
C ARG A 106 -1.76 3.33 13.19
N ALA A 107 -1.19 2.13 13.31
CA ALA A 107 -0.59 1.64 14.55
C ALA A 107 0.63 2.47 14.96
N ILE A 108 1.53 2.77 14.02
CA ILE A 108 2.69 3.65 14.25
C ILE A 108 2.20 5.01 14.75
N LEU A 109 1.31 5.66 13.99
CA LEU A 109 0.80 6.99 14.30
C LEU A 109 0.14 7.05 15.68
N ALA A 110 -0.63 6.02 16.04
CA ALA A 110 -1.27 5.94 17.35
C ALA A 110 -0.25 5.84 18.51
N ASN A 111 0.86 5.13 18.31
CA ASN A 111 1.89 4.93 19.33
C ASN A 111 2.80 6.16 19.51
N VAL A 112 3.07 6.89 18.43
CA VAL A 112 3.94 8.09 18.46
C VAL A 112 3.17 9.40 18.64
N THR A 113 1.86 9.35 18.92
CA THR A 113 1.03 10.54 19.12
C THR A 113 0.33 10.54 20.47
N LEU A 114 0.41 11.67 21.18
CA LEU A 114 -0.30 11.89 22.45
C LEU A 114 -1.82 11.74 22.28
N PRO A 115 -2.53 11.17 23.27
CA PRO A 115 -3.99 10.94 23.18
C PRO A 115 -4.80 12.18 22.77
N LYS A 116 -4.45 13.35 23.32
CA LYS A 116 -5.12 14.64 23.03
C LYS A 116 -4.98 15.11 21.57
N SER A 117 -3.93 14.67 20.87
CA SER A 117 -3.63 15.08 19.49
C SER A 117 -3.85 13.99 18.44
N ARG A 118 -4.21 12.76 18.83
CA ARG A 118 -4.39 11.63 17.90
C ARG A 118 -5.40 11.92 16.79
N GLY A 119 -6.51 12.59 17.12
CA GLY A 119 -7.50 13.01 16.13
C GLY A 119 -6.89 13.91 15.04
N ARG A 120 -6.12 14.93 15.44
CA ARG A 120 -5.45 15.86 14.51
C ARG A 120 -4.41 15.14 13.64
N ALA A 121 -3.63 14.25 14.23
CA ALA A 121 -2.64 13.47 13.49
C ALA A 121 -3.31 12.57 12.44
N ASN A 122 -4.40 11.88 12.81
CA ASN A 122 -5.15 11.04 11.88
C ASN A 122 -5.83 11.87 10.76
N SER A 123 -6.32 13.07 11.06
CA SER A 123 -6.82 13.99 10.03
C SER A 123 -5.73 14.40 9.04
N MET A 124 -4.52 14.72 9.52
CA MET A 124 -3.40 15.04 8.64
C MET A 124 -3.04 13.87 7.73
N LEU A 125 -2.99 12.65 8.28
CA LEU A 125 -2.75 11.43 7.50
C LEU A 125 -3.83 11.26 6.41
N SER A 126 -5.10 11.42 6.74
CA SER A 126 -6.21 11.31 5.77
C SER A 126 -6.10 12.34 4.65
N ILE A 127 -5.74 13.60 4.95
CA ILE A 127 -5.55 14.64 3.93
C ILE A 127 -4.43 14.24 2.96
N VAL A 128 -3.30 13.74 3.48
CA VAL A 128 -2.18 13.30 2.66
C VAL A 128 -2.54 12.07 1.81
N ASP A 129 -3.27 11.10 2.39
CA ASP A 129 -3.74 9.92 1.68
C ASP A 129 -4.71 10.28 0.54
N ASP A 130 -5.67 11.17 0.79
CA ASP A 130 -6.61 11.63 -0.23
C ASP A 130 -5.92 12.45 -1.32
N LEU A 131 -4.91 13.26 -0.97
CA LEU A 131 -4.07 13.94 -1.95
C LEU A 131 -3.33 12.92 -2.82
N GLY A 132 -2.79 11.85 -2.24
CA GLY A 132 -2.14 10.77 -2.99
C GLY A 132 -3.10 10.03 -3.93
N LYS A 133 -4.35 9.79 -3.51
CA LYS A 133 -5.39 9.18 -4.37
C LYS A 133 -5.80 10.09 -5.52
N GLY A 134 -5.80 11.41 -5.33
CA GLY A 134 -6.13 12.39 -6.36
C GLY A 134 -4.98 12.67 -7.33
N LEU A 135 -3.79 12.99 -6.79
CA LEU A 135 -2.61 13.33 -7.60
C LEU A 135 -1.99 12.11 -8.29
N GLY A 136 -2.07 10.92 -7.68
CA GLY A 136 -1.48 9.70 -8.22
C GLY A 136 -1.92 9.42 -9.67
N PRO A 137 -3.23 9.33 -9.95
CA PRO A 137 -3.71 9.14 -11.31
C PRO A 137 -3.37 10.27 -12.27
N ALA A 138 -3.35 11.52 -11.80
CA ALA A 138 -2.98 12.67 -12.64
C ALA A 138 -1.51 12.58 -13.08
N ILE A 139 -0.59 12.27 -12.16
CA ILE A 139 0.83 12.09 -12.47
C ILE A 139 1.04 10.90 -13.40
N VAL A 140 0.40 9.76 -13.12
CA VAL A 140 0.47 8.57 -13.98
C VAL A 140 -0.09 8.88 -15.38
N SER A 141 -1.20 9.61 -15.49
CA SER A 141 -1.75 10.02 -16.78
C SER A 141 -0.80 10.93 -17.57
N LEU A 142 -0.07 11.84 -16.92
CA LEU A 142 0.94 12.67 -17.58
C LEU A 142 2.14 11.85 -18.06
N ILE A 143 2.51 10.79 -17.33
CA ILE A 143 3.55 9.87 -17.79
C ILE A 143 3.05 9.08 -19.01
N ILE A 144 1.79 8.61 -18.98
CA ILE A 144 1.15 7.91 -20.11
C ILE A 144 1.09 8.77 -21.37
N THR A 145 0.99 10.10 -21.29
CA THR A 145 1.01 10.95 -22.51
C THR A 145 2.41 11.10 -23.09
N ALA A 146 3.47 10.92 -22.28
CA ALA A 146 4.86 11.00 -22.71
C ALA A 146 5.47 9.63 -23.06
N THR A 147 4.93 8.54 -22.53
CA THR A 147 5.39 7.16 -22.72
C THR A 147 4.23 6.24 -23.11
N ASP A 148 4.40 4.92 -23.03
CA ASP A 148 3.29 3.97 -23.07
C ASP A 148 2.74 3.65 -21.66
N ARG A 149 1.57 3.00 -21.59
CA ARG A 149 0.90 2.63 -20.33
C ARG A 149 1.71 1.64 -19.49
N GLN A 150 2.36 0.67 -20.11
CA GLN A 150 3.13 -0.35 -19.42
C GLN A 150 4.35 0.27 -18.72
N THR A 151 5.07 1.14 -19.42
CA THR A 151 6.19 1.92 -18.87
C THR A 151 5.71 2.84 -17.73
N ALA A 152 4.58 3.52 -17.90
CA ALA A 152 4.03 4.39 -16.86
C ALA A 152 3.69 3.63 -15.56
N PHE A 153 3.09 2.44 -15.67
CA PHE A 153 2.81 1.61 -14.49
C PHE A 153 4.07 1.05 -13.86
N ASN A 154 5.04 0.60 -14.66
CA ASN A 154 6.33 0.15 -14.13
C ASN A 154 7.06 1.29 -13.40
N LEU A 155 6.99 2.52 -13.90
CA LEU A 155 7.57 3.69 -13.24
C LEU A 155 6.84 4.02 -11.94
N SER A 156 5.53 3.80 -11.87
CA SER A 156 4.75 4.02 -10.63
C SER A 156 5.19 3.11 -9.47
N LEU A 157 5.78 1.95 -9.75
CA LEU A 157 6.36 1.06 -8.73
C LEU A 157 7.54 1.69 -8.00
N LEU A 158 8.27 2.63 -8.63
CA LEU A 158 9.33 3.37 -7.94
C LEU A 158 8.77 4.17 -6.77
N GLY A 159 7.55 4.68 -6.88
CA GLY A 159 6.88 5.37 -5.77
C GLY A 159 6.69 4.45 -4.56
N TRP A 160 6.39 3.17 -4.79
CA TRP A 160 6.24 2.18 -3.72
C TRP A 160 7.59 1.78 -3.13
N ILE A 161 8.64 1.67 -3.95
CA ILE A 161 10.01 1.43 -3.47
C ILE A 161 10.48 2.59 -2.59
N VAL A 162 10.29 3.84 -3.03
CA VAL A 162 10.63 5.04 -2.24
C VAL A 162 9.84 5.05 -0.94
N ALA A 163 8.53 4.80 -0.98
CA ALA A 163 7.71 4.69 0.24
C ALA A 163 8.20 3.57 1.17
N GLY A 164 8.63 2.44 0.63
CA GLY A 164 9.20 1.33 1.39
C GLY A 164 10.51 1.71 2.09
N VAL A 165 11.40 2.41 1.38
CA VAL A 165 12.65 2.93 1.95
C VAL A 165 12.38 3.97 3.04
N LEU A 166 11.46 4.92 2.81
CA LEU A 166 11.04 5.88 3.84
C LEU A 166 10.43 5.19 5.06
N SER A 167 9.69 4.10 4.86
CA SER A 167 9.16 3.28 5.96
C SER A 167 10.27 2.65 6.79
N PHE A 168 11.36 2.20 6.17
CA PHE A 168 12.53 1.72 6.91
C PHE A 168 13.21 2.83 7.71
N LEU A 169 13.24 4.07 7.21
CA LEU A 169 13.75 5.21 7.97
C LEU A 169 12.92 5.48 9.22
N ILE A 170 11.59 5.31 9.17
CA ILE A 170 10.72 5.41 10.35
C ILE A 170 11.16 4.43 11.45
N ALA A 171 11.64 3.24 11.09
CA ALA A 171 12.13 2.26 12.06
C ALA A 171 13.31 2.75 12.90
N CYS A 172 14.09 3.72 12.40
CA CYS A 172 15.18 4.34 13.14
C CYS A 172 14.70 5.26 14.27
N PHE A 173 13.53 5.90 14.10
CA PHE A 173 13.03 6.94 15.01
C PHE A 173 11.87 6.46 15.90
N VAL A 174 11.04 5.54 15.41
CA VAL A 174 9.77 5.14 16.03
C VAL A 174 9.91 4.76 17.51
N ARG A 175 10.99 4.06 17.88
CA ARG A 175 11.21 3.62 19.25
C ARG A 175 11.47 4.79 20.19
N THR A 176 12.22 5.78 19.72
CA THR A 176 12.53 6.98 20.49
C THR A 176 11.27 7.84 20.63
N ASP A 177 10.52 8.01 19.54
CA ASP A 177 9.29 8.80 19.53
C ASP A 177 8.21 8.19 20.44
N GLU A 178 8.05 6.86 20.41
CA GLU A 178 7.13 6.15 21.28
C GLU A 178 7.51 6.31 22.76
N ASN A 179 8.78 6.14 23.11
CA ASN A 179 9.25 6.32 24.49
C ASN A 179 8.94 7.73 25.02
N HIS A 180 9.22 8.77 24.24
CA HIS A 180 8.90 10.16 24.62
C HIS A 180 7.40 10.38 24.85
N VAL A 181 6.54 9.71 24.08
CA VAL A 181 5.08 9.78 24.26
C VAL A 181 4.67 9.04 25.53
N GLN A 182 5.24 7.87 25.81
CA GLN A 182 4.94 7.09 27.02
C GLN A 182 5.37 7.85 28.29
N GLU A 183 6.54 8.48 28.29
CA GLU A 183 7.02 9.32 29.39
C GLU A 183 6.05 10.47 29.68
N LYS A 184 5.68 11.25 28.65
CA LYS A 184 4.70 12.35 28.79
C LYS A 184 3.34 11.88 29.27
N VAL A 185 2.89 10.70 28.83
CA VAL A 185 1.61 10.14 29.31
C VAL A 185 1.70 9.77 30.78
N ARG A 186 2.83 9.23 31.24
CA ARG A 186 3.06 8.90 32.65
C ARG A 186 3.07 10.15 33.54
N GLU A 187 3.77 11.20 33.14
CA GLU A 187 3.80 12.49 33.85
C GLU A 187 2.41 13.13 34.01
N LEU A 188 1.49 12.86 33.08
CA LEU A 188 0.12 13.39 33.15
C LEU A 188 -0.80 12.59 34.08
N LEU A 189 -0.37 11.42 34.54
CA LEU A 189 -1.13 10.52 35.42
C LEU A 189 -0.65 10.56 36.88
N GLU A 190 0.56 11.06 37.11
CA GLU A 190 1.15 11.33 38.44
C GLU A 190 0.70 12.71 38.95
#